data_AF-A0A4Z2BBB1-F1
#
_entry.id   AF-A0A4Z2BBB1-F1
#
_cell.length_a   1.000
_cell.length_b   1.000
_cell.length_c   1.000
_cell.angle_alpha   90.00
_cell.angle_beta   90.00
_cell.angle_gamma   90.00
#
_symmetry.space_group_name_H-M   'P 1'
#
loop_
_entity.id
_entity.type
_entity.pdbx_description
1 polymer ?
#
loop_
_entity_poly.entity_id
_entity_poly.type
_entity_poly.pdbx_seq_one_letter_code
_entity_poly.pdbx_strand_id
1 'polypeptide(L)'
;MKKDRTLEVFLVRSDPQSRPTQYRVVVPKLGTVTDLCCALTKLCGVAPENMMVADVYNHRFHKIYRRDDGLNQIMEKDDIFVYEVQEEDGERMNLPVYFRERHSKHIGSSTSTVLFGQPLLITVPKHNLIADVLYDKILERIGRYVKHTQSPNSDSRASASASFASSSQAAECSTSLGASGSSLSDGASCCAGSSNSSNHTGACSETNGLYDGEEEAMDHQVSPEPENGHSEEEEASDLENGSKADAVKPCSPPAKLFTFSVVNSYGTANISSLPCDGNVLQLNPHSTVAIDWDTESKKLHYDEQEAEAYEKHESMLQPQKKKATVALKECIELFTTMETLGEHDPWYCPTCKKHQQATKKFDLWSLPRILVVHLKRFSYNRCWRDKLDTVVDFPSGI
;
A
#
# COMPACT_ATOMS: atom_id res chain seq x y z
N MET A 1 -22.52 -25.40 6.46
CA MET A 1 -22.18 -24.71 5.20
C MET A 1 -20.79 -24.10 5.34
N LYS A 2 -19.96 -24.13 4.29
CA LYS A 2 -18.82 -23.18 4.22
C LYS A 2 -19.42 -21.77 4.14
N LYS A 3 -18.85 -20.81 4.87
CA LYS A 3 -19.16 -19.38 4.71
C LYS A 3 -18.06 -18.78 3.84
N ASP A 4 -18.43 -18.15 2.75
CA ASP A 4 -17.48 -17.48 1.88
C ASP A 4 -17.33 -16.01 2.29
N ARG A 5 -16.23 -15.38 1.89
CA ARG A 5 -15.97 -13.94 2.00
C ARG A 5 -15.56 -13.41 0.63
N THR A 6 -15.79 -12.12 0.43
CA THR A 6 -15.20 -11.38 -0.69
C THR A 6 -13.85 -10.82 -0.25
N LEU A 7 -12.87 -10.84 -1.15
CA LEU A 7 -11.65 -10.04 -1.09
C LEU A 7 -11.56 -9.17 -2.34
N GLU A 8 -10.94 -8.01 -2.22
CA GLU A 8 -10.50 -7.18 -3.35
C GLU A 8 -8.97 -7.17 -3.34
N VAL A 9 -8.33 -7.42 -4.48
CA VAL A 9 -6.88 -7.66 -4.61
C VAL A 9 -6.32 -7.03 -5.88
N PHE A 10 -5.05 -6.65 -5.90
CA PHE A 10 -4.36 -6.10 -7.07
C PHE A 10 -3.41 -7.13 -7.69
N LEU A 11 -3.69 -7.57 -8.91
CA LEU A 11 -2.77 -8.45 -9.67
C LEU A 11 -1.70 -7.59 -10.35
N VAL A 12 -0.44 -7.80 -10.01
CA VAL A 12 0.73 -7.19 -10.66
C VAL A 12 1.28 -8.19 -11.67
N ARG A 13 0.84 -8.06 -12.93
CA ARG A 13 1.32 -8.83 -14.09
C ARG A 13 2.85 -8.74 -14.21
N SER A 14 3.48 -9.79 -14.72
CA SER A 14 4.94 -9.90 -14.94
C SER A 14 5.45 -9.02 -16.08
N ASP A 15 4.63 -8.87 -17.12
CA ASP A 15 4.79 -7.87 -18.19
C ASP A 15 4.87 -6.44 -17.58
N PRO A 16 5.90 -5.63 -17.92
CA PRO A 16 6.03 -4.26 -17.44
C PRO A 16 5.02 -3.27 -18.05
N GLN A 17 4.48 -3.55 -19.25
CA GLN A 17 3.53 -2.65 -19.93
C GLN A 17 2.11 -2.78 -19.37
N SER A 18 1.79 -3.92 -18.77
CA SER A 18 0.58 -4.10 -17.98
C SER A 18 0.58 -3.21 -16.73
N ARG A 19 -0.53 -2.48 -16.51
CA ARG A 19 -0.84 -1.88 -15.21
C ARG A 19 -1.30 -2.95 -14.20
N PRO A 20 -1.13 -2.74 -12.88
CA PRO A 20 -1.81 -3.54 -11.88
C PRO A 20 -3.32 -3.55 -12.12
N THR A 21 -3.97 -4.71 -11.99
CA THR A 21 -5.42 -4.84 -12.20
C THR A 21 -6.11 -5.23 -10.90
N GLN A 22 -7.10 -4.45 -10.48
CA GLN A 22 -7.92 -4.72 -9.30
C GLN A 22 -9.01 -5.75 -9.63
N TYR A 23 -9.01 -6.86 -8.90
CA TYR A 23 -9.97 -7.95 -8.97
C TYR A 23 -10.82 -8.03 -7.69
N ARG A 24 -12.04 -8.55 -7.83
CA ARG A 24 -12.90 -8.95 -6.71
C ARG A 24 -13.09 -10.46 -6.78
N VAL A 25 -12.70 -11.17 -5.72
CA VAL A 25 -12.70 -12.63 -5.66
C VAL A 25 -13.53 -13.12 -4.47
N VAL A 26 -14.29 -14.20 -4.68
CA VAL A 26 -15.07 -14.87 -3.63
C VAL A 26 -14.33 -16.14 -3.23
N VAL A 27 -14.02 -16.26 -1.94
CA VAL A 27 -13.12 -17.28 -1.37
C VAL A 27 -13.69 -17.81 -0.05
N PRO A 28 -13.37 -19.05 0.37
CA PRO A 28 -13.87 -19.58 1.65
C PRO A 28 -13.31 -18.76 2.84
N LYS A 29 -14.15 -18.36 3.82
CA LYS A 29 -13.67 -17.60 5.00
C LYS A 29 -12.68 -18.39 5.87
N LEU A 30 -12.67 -19.71 5.76
CA LEU A 30 -11.69 -20.63 6.37
C LEU A 30 -10.81 -21.33 5.32
N GLY A 31 -10.59 -20.68 4.16
CA GLY A 31 -9.68 -21.15 3.11
C GLY A 31 -8.24 -20.70 3.35
N THR A 32 -7.38 -21.05 2.40
CA THR A 32 -5.94 -20.75 2.34
C THR A 32 -5.62 -19.78 1.21
N VAL A 33 -4.39 -19.23 1.18
CA VAL A 33 -3.88 -18.47 0.03
C VAL A 33 -3.97 -19.28 -1.28
N THR A 34 -3.85 -20.61 -1.23
CA THR A 34 -4.08 -21.48 -2.39
C THR A 34 -5.51 -21.36 -2.92
N ASP A 35 -6.53 -21.26 -2.05
CA ASP A 35 -7.92 -21.03 -2.47
C ASP A 35 -8.11 -19.65 -3.14
N LEU A 36 -7.37 -18.62 -2.67
CA LEU A 36 -7.35 -17.28 -3.26
C LEU A 36 -6.71 -17.30 -4.66
N CYS A 37 -5.52 -17.90 -4.81
CA CYS A 37 -4.85 -18.03 -6.10
C CYS A 37 -5.72 -18.82 -7.09
N CYS A 38 -6.29 -19.96 -6.67
CA CYS A 38 -7.22 -20.76 -7.47
C CYS A 38 -8.57 -20.07 -7.80
N ALA A 39 -8.98 -19.05 -7.04
CA ALA A 39 -10.12 -18.20 -7.37
C ALA A 39 -9.72 -17.13 -8.40
N LEU A 40 -8.58 -16.47 -8.20
CA LEU A 40 -8.07 -15.42 -9.08
C LEU A 40 -7.66 -15.96 -10.47
N THR A 41 -7.07 -17.16 -10.53
CA THR A 41 -6.73 -17.89 -11.77
C THR A 41 -7.89 -17.91 -12.77
N LYS A 42 -9.12 -18.11 -12.28
CA LYS A 42 -10.35 -18.21 -13.10
C LYS A 42 -10.81 -16.87 -13.70
N LEU A 43 -10.22 -15.76 -13.24
CA LEU A 43 -10.49 -14.41 -13.74
C LEU A 43 -9.34 -13.85 -14.58
N CYS A 44 -8.09 -14.21 -14.27
CA CYS A 44 -6.90 -13.61 -14.89
C CYS A 44 -6.05 -14.55 -15.77
N GLY A 45 -6.30 -15.86 -15.76
CA GLY A 45 -5.55 -16.86 -16.52
C GLY A 45 -4.15 -17.20 -15.99
N VAL A 46 -3.63 -16.46 -15.00
CA VAL A 46 -2.35 -16.77 -14.33
C VAL A 46 -2.50 -18.04 -13.49
N ALA A 47 -1.55 -18.96 -13.57
CA ALA A 47 -1.57 -20.21 -12.82
C ALA A 47 -1.20 -20.01 -11.33
N PRO A 48 -1.81 -20.76 -10.37
CA PRO A 48 -1.59 -20.56 -8.93
C PRO A 48 -0.14 -20.65 -8.44
N GLU A 49 0.66 -21.50 -9.09
CA GLU A 49 2.10 -21.70 -8.82
C GLU A 49 2.95 -20.46 -9.12
N ASN A 50 2.49 -19.63 -10.06
CA ASN A 50 3.11 -18.38 -10.51
C ASN A 50 2.57 -17.15 -9.77
N MET A 51 1.91 -17.33 -8.62
CA MET A 51 1.37 -16.25 -7.78
C MET A 51 2.07 -16.20 -6.41
N MET A 52 2.56 -15.02 -6.03
CA MET A 52 2.93 -14.72 -4.64
C MET A 52 2.05 -13.58 -4.09
N VAL A 53 1.39 -13.83 -2.96
CA VAL A 53 0.44 -12.90 -2.34
C VAL A 53 1.12 -12.14 -1.21
N ALA A 54 0.93 -10.83 -1.14
CA ALA A 54 1.47 -9.98 -0.08
C ALA A 54 0.48 -8.90 0.37
N ASP A 55 0.55 -8.54 1.65
CA ASP A 55 0.01 -7.30 2.20
C ASP A 55 1.07 -6.21 2.06
N VAL A 56 0.72 -5.10 1.42
CA VAL A 56 1.59 -3.97 1.15
C VAL A 56 1.11 -2.76 1.95
N TYR A 57 1.91 -2.31 2.91
CA TYR A 57 1.54 -1.17 3.75
C TYR A 57 2.71 -0.20 3.94
N ASN A 58 2.47 1.08 3.62
CA ASN A 58 3.46 2.16 3.68
C ASN A 58 4.72 1.83 2.84
N HIS A 59 4.52 1.61 1.55
CA HIS A 59 5.56 1.41 0.51
C HIS A 59 6.49 0.20 0.72
N ARG A 60 6.06 -0.79 1.51
CA ARG A 60 6.81 -2.03 1.79
C ARG A 60 5.88 -3.24 1.94
N PHE A 61 6.44 -4.44 1.86
CA PHE A 61 5.75 -5.67 2.22
C PHE A 61 5.57 -5.71 3.74
N HIS A 62 4.33 -5.71 4.24
CA HIS A 62 4.05 -5.96 5.64
C HIS A 62 4.09 -7.46 5.95
N LYS A 63 3.51 -8.26 5.05
CA LYS A 63 3.65 -9.72 5.03
C LYS A 63 3.64 -10.23 3.59
N ILE A 64 4.59 -11.09 3.24
CA ILE A 64 4.46 -12.02 2.11
C ILE A 64 3.86 -13.31 2.66
N TYR A 65 2.75 -13.78 2.10
CA TYR A 65 2.03 -14.97 2.56
C TYR A 65 2.52 -16.23 1.87
N ARG A 66 2.48 -17.36 2.59
CA ARG A 66 2.73 -18.69 2.02
C ARG A 66 1.44 -19.29 1.46
N ARG A 67 1.55 -20.28 0.57
CA ARG A 67 0.38 -20.94 -0.07
C ARG A 67 -0.59 -21.59 0.96
N ASP A 68 -0.05 -22.01 2.09
CA ASP A 68 -0.72 -22.63 3.24
C ASP A 68 -1.24 -21.64 4.30
N ASP A 69 -0.90 -20.34 4.20
CA ASP A 69 -1.45 -19.33 5.12
C ASP A 69 -2.98 -19.25 5.00
N GLY A 70 -3.66 -19.20 6.14
CA GLY A 70 -5.12 -19.07 6.20
C GLY A 70 -5.62 -17.66 5.85
N LEU A 71 -6.69 -17.59 5.05
CA LEU A 71 -7.36 -16.33 4.64
C LEU A 71 -8.05 -15.61 5.81
N ASN A 72 -8.03 -16.16 7.02
CA ASN A 72 -8.40 -15.48 8.26
C ASN A 72 -7.32 -14.48 8.74
N GLN A 73 -6.12 -14.49 8.14
CA GLN A 73 -5.04 -13.54 8.41
C GLN A 73 -5.09 -12.27 7.54
N ILE A 74 -5.98 -12.22 6.55
CA ILE A 74 -6.21 -11.05 5.68
C ILE A 74 -7.44 -10.30 6.22
N MET A 75 -7.27 -9.06 6.68
CA MET A 75 -8.35 -8.21 7.16
C MET A 75 -9.09 -7.53 6.00
N GLU A 76 -10.19 -6.81 6.28
CA GLU A 76 -10.94 -6.04 5.26
C GLU A 76 -10.29 -4.67 4.91
N LYS A 77 -9.07 -4.42 5.42
CA LYS A 77 -8.38 -3.11 5.41
C LYS A 77 -6.88 -3.25 5.06
N ASP A 78 -6.51 -4.39 4.51
CA ASP A 78 -5.14 -4.73 4.14
C ASP A 78 -5.07 -4.65 2.61
N ASP A 79 -4.07 -3.95 2.07
CA ASP A 79 -3.94 -3.73 0.64
C ASP A 79 -3.19 -4.92 0.02
N ILE A 80 -3.98 -5.91 -0.41
CA ILE A 80 -3.46 -7.20 -0.89
C ILE A 80 -3.07 -7.13 -2.36
N PHE A 81 -1.78 -7.33 -2.62
CA PHE A 81 -1.20 -7.48 -3.95
C PHE A 81 -0.90 -8.96 -4.23
N VAL A 82 -1.06 -9.36 -5.49
CA VAL A 82 -0.69 -10.68 -6.01
C VAL A 82 0.27 -10.46 -7.16
N TYR A 83 1.51 -10.90 -7.00
CA TYR A 83 2.55 -10.72 -8.01
C TYR A 83 2.60 -11.96 -8.90
N GLU A 84 2.51 -11.75 -10.22
CA GLU A 84 2.85 -12.78 -11.19
C GLU A 84 4.38 -12.90 -11.26
N VAL A 85 4.86 -14.08 -10.87
CA VAL A 85 6.29 -14.44 -10.79
C VAL A 85 6.47 -15.85 -11.32
N GLN A 86 7.71 -16.29 -11.57
CA GLN A 86 7.98 -17.70 -11.83
C GLN A 86 8.14 -18.44 -10.49
N GLU A 87 7.80 -19.74 -10.45
CA GLU A 87 8.01 -20.58 -9.26
C GLU A 87 9.49 -20.60 -8.82
N GLU A 88 9.73 -20.64 -7.51
CA GLU A 88 11.09 -20.73 -6.94
C GLU A 88 11.60 -22.18 -6.99
N ASP A 89 12.70 -22.40 -7.69
CA ASP A 89 13.31 -23.72 -7.92
C ASP A 89 14.74 -23.78 -7.35
N GLY A 90 15.60 -24.69 -7.83
CA GLY A 90 17.02 -24.74 -7.42
C GLY A 90 17.86 -23.55 -7.90
N GLU A 91 17.48 -22.92 -9.02
CA GLU A 91 18.26 -21.92 -9.75
C GLU A 91 17.74 -20.48 -9.57
N ARG A 92 16.49 -20.31 -9.14
CA ARG A 92 15.74 -19.04 -9.16
C ARG A 92 15.10 -18.70 -7.82
N MET A 93 15.04 -17.40 -7.51
CA MET A 93 14.37 -16.81 -6.34
C MET A 93 13.58 -15.57 -6.73
N ASN A 94 12.56 -15.23 -5.96
CA ASN A 94 11.73 -14.04 -6.15
C ASN A 94 12.19 -12.94 -5.18
N LEU A 95 13.05 -12.05 -5.69
CA LEU A 95 13.71 -10.99 -4.94
C LEU A 95 12.72 -9.84 -4.64
N PRO A 96 12.50 -9.47 -3.36
CA PRO A 96 11.73 -8.28 -3.01
C PRO A 96 12.57 -7.01 -3.19
N VAL A 97 12.01 -6.03 -3.90
CA VAL A 97 12.68 -4.78 -4.28
C VAL A 97 11.83 -3.57 -3.83
N TYR A 98 12.45 -2.71 -3.02
CA TYR A 98 11.86 -1.48 -2.49
C TYR A 98 12.32 -0.25 -3.27
N PHE A 99 11.54 0.84 -3.24
CA PHE A 99 11.90 2.13 -3.83
C PHE A 99 12.20 3.12 -2.71
N ARG A 100 13.35 3.78 -2.77
CA ARG A 100 13.76 4.81 -1.82
C ARG A 100 14.23 6.07 -2.52
N GLU A 101 13.83 7.21 -1.96
CA GLU A 101 14.38 8.50 -2.33
C GLU A 101 15.46 8.87 -1.29
N ARG A 102 16.66 9.21 -1.77
CA ARG A 102 17.81 9.58 -0.94
C ARG A 102 17.91 11.10 -0.87
N HIS A 103 17.56 11.66 0.29
CA HIS A 103 17.78 13.08 0.55
C HIS A 103 19.20 13.30 1.11
N SER A 104 20.02 14.04 0.37
CA SER A 104 21.28 14.55 0.87
C SER A 104 21.02 15.77 1.77
N LYS A 105 21.52 15.74 3.00
CA LYS A 105 21.57 16.90 3.89
C LYS A 105 22.96 17.53 3.77
N HIS A 106 23.08 18.83 4.07
CA HIS A 106 24.35 19.54 3.95
C HIS A 106 25.48 18.92 4.81
N ILE A 107 26.70 19.25 4.40
CA ILE A 107 28.01 18.76 4.88
C ILE A 107 27.99 18.29 6.35
N GLY A 108 28.30 17.01 6.55
CA GLY A 108 28.46 16.39 7.88
C GLY A 108 27.24 15.60 8.41
N SER A 109 26.08 15.63 7.73
CA SER A 109 24.87 14.91 8.18
C SER A 109 24.66 13.58 7.43
N SER A 110 24.03 12.61 8.11
CA SER A 110 23.75 11.29 7.54
C SER A 110 22.70 11.32 6.44
N THR A 111 22.92 10.55 5.36
CA THR A 111 21.96 10.43 4.25
C THR A 111 20.69 9.73 4.70
N SER A 112 19.58 10.45 4.73
CA SER A 112 18.26 9.90 5.04
C SER A 112 17.56 9.38 3.78
N THR A 113 17.03 8.16 3.83
CA THR A 113 16.24 7.57 2.74
C THR A 113 14.77 7.40 3.15
N VAL A 114 13.84 7.72 2.25
CA VAL A 114 12.39 7.59 2.45
C VAL A 114 11.80 6.60 1.44
N LEU A 115 10.99 5.63 1.89
CA LEU A 115 10.30 4.68 1.00
C LEU A 115 9.16 5.38 0.24
N PHE A 116 8.98 5.03 -1.04
CA PHE A 116 7.87 5.53 -1.88
C PHE A 116 7.35 4.44 -2.85
N GLY A 117 6.29 4.74 -3.62
CA GLY A 117 5.79 3.87 -4.68
C GLY A 117 5.23 2.52 -4.21
N GLN A 118 5.16 1.54 -5.12
CA GLN A 118 4.75 0.16 -4.84
C GLN A 118 5.98 -0.76 -4.87
N PRO A 119 6.18 -1.63 -3.87
CA PRO A 119 7.31 -2.56 -3.89
C PRO A 119 7.13 -3.61 -4.98
N LEU A 120 8.25 -4.06 -5.54
CA LEU A 120 8.30 -5.07 -6.59
C LEU A 120 8.74 -6.44 -6.05
N LEU A 121 8.35 -7.47 -6.79
CA LEU A 121 8.82 -8.83 -6.62
C LEU A 121 9.30 -9.32 -8.00
N ILE A 122 10.56 -9.75 -8.10
CA ILE A 122 11.22 -10.04 -9.38
C ILE A 122 11.94 -11.38 -9.32
N THR A 123 11.63 -12.29 -10.25
CA THR A 123 12.38 -13.55 -10.39
C THR A 123 13.79 -13.29 -10.91
N VAL A 124 14.81 -13.71 -10.15
CA VAL A 124 16.22 -13.61 -10.50
C VAL A 124 16.95 -14.94 -10.25
N PRO A 125 18.07 -15.21 -10.94
CA PRO A 125 18.97 -16.32 -10.58
C PRO A 125 19.47 -16.22 -9.13
N LYS A 126 19.50 -17.36 -8.43
CA LYS A 126 20.11 -17.54 -7.10
C LYS A 126 21.63 -17.50 -7.12
N HIS A 127 22.24 -17.72 -8.29
CA HIS A 127 23.68 -17.82 -8.47
C HIS A 127 24.13 -16.95 -9.64
N ASN A 128 25.33 -16.37 -9.53
CA ASN A 128 25.97 -15.57 -10.57
C ASN A 128 25.13 -14.37 -11.09
N LEU A 129 24.20 -13.84 -10.29
CA LEU A 129 23.49 -12.60 -10.60
C LEU A 129 24.48 -11.43 -10.56
N ILE A 130 24.58 -10.68 -11.66
CA ILE A 130 25.49 -9.53 -11.81
C ILE A 130 24.71 -8.23 -11.58
N ALA A 131 25.39 -7.22 -11.02
CA ALA A 131 24.83 -5.88 -10.75
C ALA A 131 24.04 -5.28 -11.93
N ASP A 132 24.64 -5.25 -13.12
CA ASP A 132 24.02 -4.67 -14.31
C ASP A 132 22.83 -5.51 -14.82
N VAL A 133 22.89 -6.84 -14.70
CA VAL A 133 21.77 -7.72 -15.06
C VAL A 133 20.57 -7.53 -14.12
N LEU A 134 20.81 -7.20 -12.85
CA LEU A 134 19.75 -6.77 -11.93
C LEU A 134 19.25 -5.36 -12.27
N TYR A 135 20.12 -4.45 -12.68
CA TYR A 135 19.76 -3.10 -13.11
C TYR A 135 18.83 -3.11 -14.31
N ASP A 136 19.22 -3.78 -15.39
CA ASP A 136 18.43 -3.85 -16.62
C ASP A 136 17.08 -4.51 -16.37
N LYS A 137 17.03 -5.58 -15.55
CA LYS A 137 15.78 -6.23 -15.14
C LYS A 137 14.85 -5.33 -14.34
N ILE A 138 15.38 -4.52 -13.43
CA ILE A 138 14.54 -3.57 -12.68
C ILE A 138 14.09 -2.44 -13.60
N LEU A 139 14.99 -1.89 -14.44
CA LEU A 139 14.67 -0.80 -15.36
C LEU A 139 13.61 -1.22 -16.40
N GLU A 140 13.72 -2.43 -16.96
CA GLU A 140 12.68 -3.07 -17.77
C GLU A 140 11.36 -3.15 -16.99
N ARG A 141 11.42 -3.67 -15.75
CA ARG A 141 10.24 -3.87 -14.89
C ARG A 141 9.47 -2.58 -14.56
N ILE A 142 10.16 -1.45 -14.47
CA ILE A 142 9.58 -0.13 -14.16
C ILE A 142 9.37 0.77 -15.38
N GLY A 143 9.78 0.34 -16.59
CA GLY A 143 9.90 1.21 -17.76
C GLY A 143 8.62 1.97 -18.14
N ARG A 144 7.44 1.41 -17.85
CA ARG A 144 6.13 2.07 -18.04
C ARG A 144 6.00 3.41 -17.31
N TYR A 145 6.65 3.56 -16.15
CA TYR A 145 6.63 4.79 -15.33
C TYR A 145 8.03 5.43 -15.18
N VAL A 146 8.93 5.18 -16.15
CA VAL A 146 10.21 5.89 -16.27
C VAL A 146 10.27 6.69 -17.58
N LYS A 147 10.37 8.01 -17.44
CA LYS A 147 10.41 8.99 -18.52
C LYS A 147 11.79 9.01 -19.14
N HIS A 148 11.92 8.41 -20.31
CA HIS A 148 13.07 8.61 -21.18
C HIS A 148 13.06 10.06 -21.70
N THR A 149 13.96 10.89 -21.19
CA THR A 149 14.27 12.20 -21.78
C THR A 149 14.92 11.97 -23.14
N GLN A 150 14.13 12.02 -24.22
CA GLN A 150 14.68 12.09 -25.56
C GLN A 150 15.55 13.35 -25.68
N SER A 151 16.79 13.18 -26.13
CA SER A 151 17.62 14.32 -26.52
C SER A 151 16.95 15.02 -27.71
N PRO A 152 16.73 16.35 -27.67
CA PRO A 152 16.03 17.06 -28.74
C PRO A 152 16.95 17.26 -29.96
N ASN A 153 17.29 16.18 -30.66
CA ASN A 153 17.95 16.18 -31.97
C ASN A 153 17.91 14.79 -32.64
N SER A 154 16.77 14.42 -33.23
CA SER A 154 16.75 13.60 -34.47
C SER A 154 15.43 13.75 -35.23
N ASP A 155 15.57 14.16 -36.50
CA ASP A 155 14.63 14.03 -37.62
C ASP A 155 13.14 14.35 -37.43
N SER A 156 12.83 15.65 -37.40
CA SER A 156 11.59 16.18 -37.99
C SER A 156 11.53 15.94 -39.51
N ARG A 157 11.22 14.72 -39.95
CA ARG A 157 10.84 14.41 -41.35
C ARG A 157 9.53 13.66 -41.43
N ALA A 158 8.59 14.24 -42.17
CA ALA A 158 7.23 13.75 -42.28
C ALA A 158 7.11 12.54 -43.22
N SER A 159 6.15 11.67 -42.92
CA SER A 159 5.59 10.67 -43.84
C SER A 159 4.07 10.61 -43.66
N ALA A 160 3.35 11.54 -44.28
CA ALA A 160 1.90 11.47 -44.41
C ALA A 160 1.55 10.80 -45.74
N SER A 161 0.68 9.78 -45.72
CA SER A 161 0.30 9.04 -46.94
C SER A 161 -1.14 8.53 -46.89
N ALA A 162 -1.98 9.11 -47.77
CA ALA A 162 -3.36 8.71 -48.09
C ALA A 162 -4.40 8.81 -46.93
N SER A 163 -5.69 9.07 -47.18
CA SER A 163 -6.42 8.96 -48.46
C SER A 163 -7.34 10.16 -48.72
N PHE A 164 -7.47 10.56 -49.98
CA PHE A 164 -8.48 11.52 -50.43
C PHE A 164 -9.76 10.80 -50.87
N ALA A 165 -10.91 11.28 -50.41
CA ALA A 165 -12.22 11.11 -51.06
C ALA A 165 -12.86 12.50 -51.16
N SER A 166 -13.47 12.84 -52.28
CA SER A 166 -13.92 14.20 -52.60
C SER A 166 -15.42 14.26 -52.89
N SER A 167 -16.11 15.24 -52.31
CA SER A 167 -17.45 15.65 -52.75
C SER A 167 -17.71 17.13 -52.40
N SER A 168 -17.45 17.98 -53.39
CA SER A 168 -18.17 19.23 -53.77
C SER A 168 -19.11 19.94 -52.77
N GLN A 169 -18.95 21.26 -52.71
CA GLN A 169 -19.91 22.22 -52.14
C GLN A 169 -21.24 22.29 -52.95
N ALA A 170 -22.34 22.58 -52.26
CA ALA A 170 -23.43 23.46 -52.72
C ALA A 170 -24.23 23.94 -51.49
N ALA A 171 -24.95 25.05 -51.62
CA ALA A 171 -25.84 25.59 -50.57
C ALA A 171 -27.29 25.62 -51.07
N GLU A 172 -28.26 25.68 -50.15
CA GLU A 172 -29.26 26.76 -50.12
C GLU A 172 -30.18 26.68 -48.86
N CYS A 173 -31.15 27.58 -48.75
CA CYS A 173 -31.89 27.92 -47.54
C CYS A 173 -33.42 27.92 -47.78
N SER A 174 -34.24 27.64 -46.75
CA SER A 174 -35.45 28.43 -46.38
C SER A 174 -36.43 27.74 -45.40
N THR A 175 -36.90 28.49 -44.38
CA THR A 175 -38.24 28.41 -43.71
C THR A 175 -38.70 27.09 -43.02
N SER A 176 -39.50 27.03 -41.94
CA SER A 176 -40.05 27.96 -40.90
C SER A 176 -40.80 27.06 -39.84
N LEU A 177 -41.56 27.45 -38.78
CA LEU A 177 -42.03 28.69 -38.12
C LEU A 177 -42.53 28.31 -36.68
N GLY A 178 -42.66 29.27 -35.74
CA GLY A 178 -43.34 29.11 -34.42
C GLY A 178 -42.36 28.92 -33.23
N ALA A 179 -42.28 29.72 -32.15
CA ALA A 179 -43.22 30.62 -31.43
C ALA A 179 -44.21 29.89 -30.50
N SER A 180 -44.42 30.19 -29.20
CA SER A 180 -43.93 31.28 -28.30
C SER A 180 -43.95 30.86 -26.81
N GLY A 181 -43.28 31.59 -25.91
CA GLY A 181 -43.51 31.48 -24.45
C GLY A 181 -42.52 32.23 -23.54
N SER A 182 -42.99 33.22 -22.78
CA SER A 182 -42.28 33.92 -21.68
C SER A 182 -42.81 33.41 -20.30
N SER A 183 -42.35 33.80 -19.10
CA SER A 183 -41.61 34.98 -18.62
C SER A 183 -40.99 34.76 -17.21
N LEU A 184 -40.14 35.68 -16.73
CA LEU A 184 -40.07 36.32 -15.38
C LEU A 184 -40.60 35.55 -14.13
N SER A 185 -39.99 35.57 -12.95
CA SER A 185 -38.74 36.18 -12.42
C SER A 185 -38.29 35.38 -11.14
N ASP A 186 -37.43 35.77 -10.18
CA ASP A 186 -36.79 37.04 -9.77
C ASP A 186 -35.49 36.81 -8.92
N GLY A 187 -34.88 37.89 -8.39
CA GLY A 187 -33.75 37.85 -7.42
C GLY A 187 -34.18 37.79 -5.94
N ALA A 188 -33.31 37.91 -4.93
CA ALA A 188 -31.87 38.18 -4.85
C ALA A 188 -31.27 37.43 -3.61
N SER A 189 -29.95 37.26 -3.37
CA SER A 189 -28.94 38.24 -2.90
C SER A 189 -29.42 39.18 -1.76
N CYS A 190 -28.66 39.49 -0.69
CA CYS A 190 -27.22 39.34 -0.44
C CYS A 190 -26.79 39.40 1.07
N CYS A 191 -25.60 38.86 1.37
CA CYS A 191 -24.54 39.28 2.34
C CYS A 191 -24.82 39.98 3.69
N ALA A 192 -24.37 39.36 4.80
CA ALA A 192 -23.70 39.96 6.00
C ALA A 192 -23.21 38.84 6.97
N GLY A 193 -22.25 39.01 7.91
CA GLY A 193 -21.37 40.15 8.21
C GLY A 193 -20.90 40.27 9.69
N SER A 194 -19.97 39.40 10.13
CA SER A 194 -19.03 39.45 11.31
C SER A 194 -19.26 40.37 12.54
N SER A 195 -19.04 39.86 13.79
CA SER A 195 -18.05 40.42 14.77
C SER A 195 -17.94 39.76 16.18
N ASN A 196 -16.71 39.32 16.51
CA ASN A 196 -15.89 39.32 17.76
C ASN A 196 -16.39 39.32 19.26
N SER A 197 -15.50 38.72 20.09
CA SER A 197 -15.12 39.05 21.51
C SER A 197 -16.02 38.64 22.70
N SER A 198 -15.52 38.41 23.94
CA SER A 198 -14.16 38.05 24.46
C SER A 198 -14.12 37.78 25.99
N ASN A 199 -13.20 36.90 26.45
CA ASN A 199 -12.46 36.89 27.74
C ASN A 199 -13.07 36.49 29.12
N HIS A 200 -12.25 35.71 29.87
CA HIS A 200 -11.89 35.83 31.32
C HIS A 200 -12.48 34.87 32.41
N THR A 201 -11.60 33.95 32.87
CA THR A 201 -11.48 33.22 34.16
C THR A 201 -12.66 32.49 34.86
N GLY A 202 -12.34 31.28 35.32
CA GLY A 202 -12.69 30.78 36.66
C GLY A 202 -11.65 29.73 37.08
N ALA A 203 -11.09 29.82 38.29
CA ALA A 203 -10.04 28.90 38.77
C ALA A 203 -10.24 28.53 40.23
N CYS A 204 -10.05 27.25 40.55
CA CYS A 204 -9.88 26.72 41.91
C CYS A 204 -9.05 25.42 41.86
N SER A 205 -8.32 25.15 42.93
CA SER A 205 -7.28 24.11 43.02
C SER A 205 -7.57 23.13 44.19
N GLU A 206 -6.58 22.30 44.53
CA GLU A 206 -6.50 21.33 45.65
C GLU A 206 -6.99 19.91 45.31
N THR A 207 -6.11 18.94 45.00
CA THR A 207 -5.17 18.15 45.86
C THR A 207 -5.89 17.05 46.69
N ASN A 208 -5.31 15.89 47.00
CA ASN A 208 -3.89 15.46 47.05
C ASN A 208 -3.71 13.93 46.86
N GLY A 209 -2.48 13.41 46.64
CA GLY A 209 -2.19 11.95 46.58
C GLY A 209 -1.33 11.50 45.38
N LEU A 210 -0.06 11.86 45.22
CA LEU A 210 1.14 11.43 45.98
C LEU A 210 1.49 9.92 45.85
N TYR A 211 2.50 9.60 45.04
CA TYR A 211 3.59 8.65 45.34
C TYR A 211 4.81 8.99 44.46
N ASP A 212 6.02 8.76 44.97
CA ASP A 212 7.30 9.27 44.43
C ASP A 212 8.13 8.25 43.62
N GLY A 213 9.08 8.79 42.84
CA GLY A 213 10.35 8.12 42.52
C GLY A 213 10.36 7.17 41.30
N GLU A 214 11.51 6.92 40.65
CA GLU A 214 12.87 7.48 40.80
C GLU A 214 13.51 7.65 39.41
N GLU A 215 14.50 8.54 39.28
CA GLU A 215 15.32 8.69 38.07
C GLU A 215 16.58 7.82 38.17
N GLU A 216 16.94 7.10 37.11
CA GLU A 216 18.32 6.58 36.94
C GLU A 216 18.89 6.97 35.57
N ALA A 217 20.21 7.18 35.58
CA ALA A 217 21.02 7.61 34.43
C ALA A 217 22.33 6.81 34.39
N MET A 218 23.14 7.03 33.34
CA MET A 218 24.33 6.24 32.98
C MET A 218 23.93 4.86 32.41
N ASP A 219 24.62 4.30 31.41
CA ASP A 219 26.06 4.04 31.40
C ASP A 219 26.85 4.74 30.26
N HIS A 220 28.18 4.81 30.42
CA HIS A 220 29.14 5.25 29.41
C HIS A 220 30.22 4.17 29.27
N GLN A 221 30.28 3.50 28.12
CA GLN A 221 31.37 2.56 27.83
C GLN A 221 32.33 3.12 26.79
N VAL A 222 33.52 3.46 27.28
CA VAL A 222 34.68 3.93 26.50
C VAL A 222 35.48 2.75 25.98
N SER A 223 36.04 2.87 24.79
CA SER A 223 37.12 2.01 24.29
C SER A 223 38.00 2.81 23.31
N PRO A 224 39.29 2.46 23.17
CA PRO A 224 40.34 3.46 23.35
C PRO A 224 40.84 4.15 22.07
N GLU A 225 41.40 5.34 22.29
CA GLU A 225 42.28 6.03 21.34
C GLU A 225 43.66 5.36 21.25
N PRO A 226 44.32 5.41 20.08
CA PRO A 226 45.78 5.31 19.96
C PRO A 226 46.41 6.72 19.96
N GLU A 227 47.44 6.94 20.79
CA GLU A 227 48.17 8.21 20.81
C GLU A 227 49.13 8.40 19.61
N ASN A 228 49.32 9.67 19.24
CA ASN A 228 50.50 10.27 18.61
C ASN A 228 51.04 9.74 17.25
N GLY A 229 50.92 10.60 16.23
CA GLY A 229 51.71 10.54 14.99
C GLY A 229 51.74 11.90 14.30
N HIS A 230 52.78 12.70 14.55
CA HIS A 230 52.98 14.02 13.94
C HIS A 230 53.56 13.92 12.52
N SER A 231 52.89 14.54 11.55
CA SER A 231 53.45 15.11 10.31
C SER A 231 52.34 15.96 9.67
N GLU A 232 52.35 17.29 9.87
CA GLU A 232 53.04 18.28 9.02
C GLU A 232 52.29 18.56 7.71
N GLU A 233 51.86 19.81 7.57
CA GLU A 233 51.15 20.34 6.40
C GLU A 233 52.16 20.87 5.38
N GLU A 234 52.07 20.44 4.11
CA GLU A 234 52.73 21.12 3.00
C GLU A 234 51.70 21.56 1.96
N GLU A 235 51.49 22.87 1.84
CA GLU A 235 50.89 23.45 0.64
C GLU A 235 51.92 23.46 -0.49
N ALA A 236 51.57 22.83 -1.61
CA ALA A 236 52.32 22.92 -2.87
C ALA A 236 51.40 23.42 -3.98
N SER A 237 51.34 24.74 -4.14
CA SER A 237 50.66 25.38 -5.28
C SER A 237 51.56 25.32 -6.52
N ASP A 238 51.11 24.72 -7.61
CA ASP A 238 51.72 24.89 -8.92
C ASP A 238 50.68 25.12 -10.02
N LEU A 239 50.90 26.17 -10.80
CA LEU A 239 50.10 26.57 -11.96
C LEU A 239 50.96 26.47 -13.21
N GLU A 240 50.68 25.50 -14.08
CA GLU A 240 51.21 25.45 -15.44
C GLU A 240 50.07 25.19 -16.44
N ASN A 241 50.12 25.84 -17.60
CA ASN A 241 49.02 25.90 -18.57
C ASN A 241 49.53 25.53 -19.97
N GLY A 242 49.14 24.36 -20.49
CA GLY A 242 49.81 23.77 -21.67
C GLY A 242 48.92 22.94 -22.60
N SER A 243 48.15 23.63 -23.45
CA SER A 243 47.76 23.22 -24.82
C SER A 243 46.95 21.92 -25.08
N LYS A 244 45.89 22.08 -25.87
CA LYS A 244 44.98 21.00 -26.32
C LYS A 244 45.66 19.85 -27.08
N ALA A 245 45.13 18.65 -26.88
CA ALA A 245 44.95 17.65 -27.93
C ALA A 245 43.50 17.14 -27.88
N ASP A 246 42.80 17.09 -29.02
CA ASP A 246 41.39 16.69 -29.09
C ASP A 246 41.23 15.16 -28.95
N ALA A 247 41.35 14.67 -27.72
CA ALA A 247 40.95 13.32 -27.37
C ALA A 247 39.43 13.18 -27.46
N VAL A 248 38.94 12.40 -28.44
CA VAL A 248 37.53 12.01 -28.53
C VAL A 248 37.15 11.28 -27.24
N LYS A 249 36.44 11.98 -26.37
CA LYS A 249 36.01 11.45 -25.06
C LYS A 249 35.16 10.20 -25.32
N PRO A 250 35.54 9.00 -24.85
CA PRO A 250 34.71 7.83 -25.01
C PRO A 250 33.36 8.13 -24.37
N CYS A 251 32.27 7.84 -25.09
CA CYS A 251 30.94 8.19 -24.65
C CYS A 251 30.69 7.52 -23.30
N SER A 252 30.57 8.33 -22.23
CA SER A 252 30.31 7.82 -20.90
C SER A 252 29.01 7.02 -20.92
N PRO A 253 28.94 5.84 -20.27
CA PRO A 253 27.69 5.11 -20.16
C PRO A 253 26.61 6.04 -19.59
N PRO A 254 25.36 5.97 -20.08
CA PRO A 254 24.29 6.84 -19.60
C PRO A 254 24.15 6.67 -18.08
N ALA A 255 24.01 7.80 -17.37
CA ALA A 255 23.99 7.80 -15.91
C ALA A 255 22.88 6.87 -15.39
N LYS A 256 23.24 5.94 -14.50
CA LYS A 256 22.29 5.03 -13.85
C LYS A 256 21.29 5.87 -13.03
N LEU A 257 19.99 5.70 -13.28
CA LEU A 257 18.90 6.52 -12.72
C LEU A 257 18.72 6.31 -11.20
N PHE A 258 19.20 5.17 -10.69
CA PHE A 258 19.16 4.75 -9.31
C PHE A 258 20.34 3.82 -9.01
N THR A 259 20.59 3.61 -7.72
CA THR A 259 21.66 2.73 -7.19
C THR A 259 21.05 1.65 -6.28
N PHE A 260 21.78 0.60 -5.92
CA PHE A 260 21.25 -0.48 -5.09
C PHE A 260 21.90 -0.59 -3.72
N SER A 261 21.05 -0.82 -2.71
CA SER A 261 21.47 -1.24 -1.37
C SER A 261 20.80 -2.57 -1.03
N VAL A 262 21.53 -3.52 -0.45
CA VAL A 262 20.91 -4.60 0.33
C VAL A 262 20.39 -3.97 1.61
N VAL A 263 19.15 -4.27 1.95
CA VAL A 263 18.42 -3.66 3.07
C VAL A 263 17.82 -4.73 3.97
N ASN A 264 17.43 -4.32 5.18
CA ASN A 264 16.61 -5.16 6.06
C ASN A 264 15.24 -5.48 5.41
N SER A 265 14.53 -6.48 5.96
CA SER A 265 13.23 -6.93 5.45
C SER A 265 12.17 -5.82 5.37
N TYR A 266 12.30 -4.76 6.17
CA TYR A 266 11.42 -3.59 6.17
C TYR A 266 11.77 -2.55 5.09
N GLY A 267 12.86 -2.73 4.36
CA GLY A 267 13.37 -1.82 3.32
C GLY A 267 14.11 -0.59 3.84
N THR A 268 14.21 -0.38 5.15
CA THR A 268 14.64 0.92 5.72
C THR A 268 16.14 1.03 5.94
N ALA A 269 16.75 0.06 6.61
CA ALA A 269 18.16 0.11 6.99
C ALA A 269 19.04 -0.64 5.98
N ASN A 270 20.19 -0.05 5.62
CA ASN A 270 21.20 -0.69 4.78
C ASN A 270 21.91 -1.81 5.55
N ILE A 271 22.11 -2.95 4.90
CA ILE A 271 23.00 -4.03 5.34
C ILE A 271 24.34 -3.91 4.61
N SER A 272 24.31 -3.70 3.30
CA SER A 272 25.49 -3.43 2.47
C SER A 272 25.10 -2.67 1.20
N SER A 273 25.97 -1.78 0.73
CA SER A 273 25.88 -1.25 -0.64
C SER A 273 26.21 -2.37 -1.62
N LEU A 274 25.47 -2.47 -2.74
CA LEU A 274 25.87 -3.37 -3.81
C LEU A 274 26.92 -2.69 -4.71
N PRO A 275 27.89 -3.45 -5.26
CA PRO A 275 28.87 -2.91 -6.19
C PRO A 275 28.17 -2.40 -7.46
N CYS A 276 28.56 -1.23 -7.95
CA CYS A 276 27.86 -0.55 -9.04
C CYS A 276 27.91 -1.29 -10.38
N ASP A 277 29.03 -1.95 -10.69
CA ASP A 277 29.36 -2.39 -12.05
C ASP A 277 29.99 -3.81 -12.06
N GLY A 278 29.58 -4.65 -13.01
CA GLY A 278 30.21 -5.92 -13.43
C GLY A 278 30.27 -7.07 -12.40
N ASN A 279 30.07 -6.79 -11.13
CA ASN A 279 30.34 -7.72 -10.03
C ASN A 279 29.14 -8.64 -9.73
N VAL A 280 29.45 -9.86 -9.28
CA VAL A 280 28.46 -10.83 -8.80
C VAL A 280 27.93 -10.41 -7.43
N LEU A 281 26.62 -10.35 -7.30
CA LEU A 281 25.92 -9.95 -6.09
C LEU A 281 25.85 -11.11 -5.10
N GLN A 282 26.37 -10.91 -3.88
CA GLN A 282 26.26 -11.90 -2.80
C GLN A 282 24.90 -11.81 -2.10
N LEU A 283 23.85 -12.24 -2.81
CA LEU A 283 22.50 -12.35 -2.27
C LEU A 283 22.23 -13.76 -1.71
N ASN A 284 21.33 -13.84 -0.74
CA ASN A 284 20.77 -15.09 -0.23
C ASN A 284 19.24 -15.12 -0.46
N PRO A 285 18.55 -16.27 -0.32
CA PRO A 285 17.11 -16.39 -0.57
C PRO A 285 16.18 -15.57 0.34
N HIS A 286 16.72 -14.81 1.29
CA HIS A 286 15.99 -13.88 2.17
C HIS A 286 16.53 -12.44 2.08
N SER A 287 17.43 -12.17 1.12
CA SER A 287 17.90 -10.81 0.83
C SER A 287 16.76 -9.95 0.29
N THR A 288 16.70 -8.70 0.73
CA THR A 288 15.84 -7.66 0.18
C THR A 288 16.70 -6.51 -0.32
N VAL A 289 16.32 -5.91 -1.46
CA VAL A 289 17.07 -4.82 -2.10
C VAL A 289 16.22 -3.55 -2.11
N ALA A 290 16.86 -2.38 -2.00
CA ALA A 290 16.24 -1.09 -2.29
C ALA A 290 16.92 -0.46 -3.50
N ILE A 291 16.11 0.16 -4.36
CA ILE A 291 16.57 1.07 -5.41
C ILE A 291 16.54 2.50 -4.87
N ASP A 292 17.71 3.12 -4.83
CA ASP A 292 17.93 4.44 -4.27
C ASP A 292 18.05 5.45 -5.40
N TRP A 293 16.98 6.23 -5.59
CA TRP A 293 16.94 7.40 -6.45
C TRP A 293 17.43 8.63 -5.68
N ASP A 294 18.12 9.57 -6.34
CA ASP A 294 18.22 10.94 -5.83
C ASP A 294 16.98 11.76 -6.20
N THR A 295 16.76 12.86 -5.49
CA THR A 295 15.57 13.71 -5.64
C THR A 295 15.43 14.32 -7.04
N GLU A 296 16.51 14.69 -7.73
CA GLU A 296 16.40 15.32 -9.06
C GLU A 296 16.19 14.25 -10.15
N SER A 297 16.88 13.11 -10.09
CA SER A 297 16.62 11.99 -11.00
C SER A 297 15.19 11.45 -10.86
N LYS A 298 14.67 11.30 -9.63
CA LYS A 298 13.28 10.91 -9.40
C LYS A 298 12.32 11.95 -10.02
N LYS A 299 12.51 13.22 -9.70
CA LYS A 299 11.66 14.33 -10.18
C LYS A 299 11.65 14.50 -11.70
N LEU A 300 12.75 14.20 -12.38
CA LEU A 300 12.86 14.27 -13.84
C LEU A 300 12.33 13.00 -14.54
N HIS A 301 12.58 11.81 -13.98
CA HIS A 301 12.37 10.54 -14.67
C HIS A 301 11.25 9.65 -14.10
N TYR A 302 10.85 9.76 -12.84
CA TYR A 302 9.79 8.91 -12.28
C TYR A 302 8.41 9.52 -12.58
N ASP A 303 7.47 8.73 -13.10
CA ASP A 303 6.06 9.12 -13.18
C ASP A 303 5.26 8.49 -12.03
N GLU A 304 5.02 9.29 -10.98
CA GLU A 304 4.29 8.83 -9.80
C GLU A 304 2.82 8.52 -10.11
N GLN A 305 2.19 9.24 -11.05
CA GLN A 305 0.81 9.00 -11.44
C GLN A 305 0.66 7.70 -12.24
N GLU A 306 1.58 7.40 -13.16
CA GLU A 306 1.59 6.14 -13.91
C GLU A 306 2.06 4.96 -13.05
N ALA A 307 2.95 5.17 -12.08
CA ALA A 307 3.36 4.13 -11.15
C ALA A 307 2.19 3.65 -10.26
N GLU A 308 1.34 4.57 -9.81
CA GLU A 308 0.14 4.26 -9.01
C GLU A 308 -1.10 3.90 -9.85
N ALA A 309 -1.08 4.14 -11.17
CA ALA A 309 -2.19 3.86 -12.07
C ALA A 309 -2.52 2.35 -12.13
N TYR A 310 -3.78 2.02 -11.84
CA TYR A 310 -4.31 0.66 -11.87
C TYR A 310 -5.64 0.57 -12.63
N GLU A 311 -5.96 -0.61 -13.13
CA GLU A 311 -7.18 -0.89 -13.90
C GLU A 311 -8.18 -1.71 -13.08
N LYS A 312 -9.46 -1.73 -13.46
CA LYS A 312 -10.52 -2.45 -12.73
C LYS A 312 -11.12 -3.54 -13.61
N HIS A 313 -10.92 -4.80 -13.19
CA HIS A 313 -11.51 -5.96 -13.87
C HIS A 313 -13.04 -5.98 -13.73
N GLU A 314 -13.74 -6.65 -14.65
CA GLU A 314 -15.22 -6.73 -14.69
C GLU A 314 -15.84 -7.21 -13.35
N SER A 315 -15.12 -8.03 -12.58
CA SER A 315 -15.51 -8.45 -11.22
C SER A 315 -15.80 -7.29 -10.26
N MET A 316 -15.18 -6.11 -10.49
CA MET A 316 -15.40 -4.90 -9.70
C MET A 316 -16.75 -4.23 -10.00
N LEU A 317 -17.29 -4.43 -11.22
CA LEU A 317 -18.53 -3.81 -11.71
C LEU A 317 -19.80 -4.40 -11.09
N GLN A 318 -19.70 -5.59 -10.49
CA GLN A 318 -20.82 -6.16 -9.72
C GLN A 318 -21.21 -5.20 -8.59
N PRO A 319 -22.50 -4.86 -8.40
CA PRO A 319 -22.92 -4.02 -7.29
C PRO A 319 -22.50 -4.65 -5.98
N GLN A 320 -21.70 -3.93 -5.17
CA GLN A 320 -21.47 -4.35 -3.80
C GLN A 320 -22.84 -4.43 -3.11
N LYS A 321 -23.20 -5.62 -2.61
CA LYS A 321 -24.28 -5.73 -1.62
C LYS A 321 -23.85 -4.83 -0.46
N LYS A 322 -24.51 -3.68 -0.29
CA LYS A 322 -24.23 -2.74 0.81
C LYS A 322 -24.07 -3.55 2.09
N LYS A 323 -22.95 -3.38 2.81
CA LYS A 323 -22.74 -4.07 4.09
C LYS A 323 -23.98 -3.79 4.93
N ALA A 324 -24.77 -4.83 5.23
CA ALA A 324 -26.09 -4.65 5.81
C ALA A 324 -25.92 -3.92 7.14
N THR A 325 -26.45 -2.70 7.22
CA THR A 325 -26.54 -2.00 8.50
C THR A 325 -27.59 -2.71 9.34
N VAL A 326 -27.35 -2.78 10.65
CA VAL A 326 -28.23 -3.45 11.60
C VAL A 326 -28.68 -2.41 12.61
N ALA A 327 -29.98 -2.27 12.83
CA ALA A 327 -30.46 -1.30 13.80
C ALA A 327 -30.07 -1.74 15.22
N LEU A 328 -29.70 -0.80 16.09
CA LEU A 328 -29.41 -1.08 17.49
C LEU A 328 -30.58 -1.79 18.20
N LYS A 329 -31.82 -1.49 17.76
CA LYS A 329 -33.03 -2.19 18.16
C LYS A 329 -32.98 -3.70 17.85
N GLU A 330 -32.57 -4.08 16.64
CA GLU A 330 -32.46 -5.48 16.20
C GLU A 330 -31.37 -6.22 17.01
N CYS A 331 -30.25 -5.55 17.30
CA CYS A 331 -29.23 -6.08 18.20
C CYS A 331 -29.77 -6.36 19.62
N ILE A 332 -30.63 -5.49 20.15
CA ILE A 332 -31.26 -5.68 21.47
C ILE A 332 -32.30 -6.80 21.41
N GLU A 333 -33.16 -6.84 20.39
CA GLU A 333 -34.18 -7.90 20.21
C GLU A 333 -33.55 -9.28 20.01
N LEU A 334 -32.42 -9.37 19.29
CA LEU A 334 -31.66 -10.62 19.16
C LEU A 334 -31.02 -11.03 20.50
N PHE A 335 -30.59 -10.07 21.34
CA PHE A 335 -30.04 -10.35 22.66
C PHE A 335 -31.09 -10.74 23.71
N THR A 336 -32.33 -10.26 23.58
CA THR A 336 -33.48 -10.63 24.42
C THR A 336 -34.31 -11.79 23.86
N THR A 337 -33.93 -12.33 22.70
CA THR A 337 -34.53 -13.57 22.16
C THR A 337 -34.22 -14.75 23.08
N MET A 338 -35.17 -15.69 23.20
CA MET A 338 -34.97 -16.92 23.96
C MET A 338 -34.03 -17.86 23.21
N GLU A 339 -32.87 -18.14 23.80
CA GLU A 339 -31.90 -19.13 23.31
C GLU A 339 -32.09 -20.48 24.02
N THR A 340 -31.86 -21.59 23.33
CA THR A 340 -31.75 -22.90 23.96
C THR A 340 -30.29 -23.16 24.31
N LEU A 341 -30.00 -23.55 25.54
CA LEU A 341 -28.63 -23.91 25.95
C LEU A 341 -28.13 -25.10 25.12
N GLY A 342 -26.83 -25.10 24.79
CA GLY A 342 -26.23 -26.17 24.01
C GLY A 342 -26.20 -27.50 24.74
N GLU A 343 -26.10 -28.60 23.98
CA GLU A 343 -26.04 -29.98 24.53
C GLU A 343 -24.87 -30.22 25.50
N HIS A 344 -23.91 -29.31 25.56
CA HIS A 344 -22.74 -29.34 26.44
C HIS A 344 -22.77 -28.29 27.57
N ASP A 345 -23.87 -27.53 27.70
CA ASP A 345 -24.12 -26.58 28.79
C ASP A 345 -25.49 -26.85 29.47
N PRO A 346 -25.74 -28.07 30.00
CA PRO A 346 -27.05 -28.45 30.51
C PRO A 346 -27.30 -27.88 31.92
N TRP A 347 -28.48 -27.29 32.12
CA TRP A 347 -28.90 -26.74 33.41
C TRP A 347 -29.27 -27.83 34.42
N TYR A 348 -28.80 -27.70 35.66
CA TYR A 348 -29.20 -28.60 36.75
C TYR A 348 -30.59 -28.22 37.29
N CYS A 349 -31.61 -28.99 36.92
CA CYS A 349 -32.98 -28.74 37.33
C CYS A 349 -33.21 -29.14 38.81
N PRO A 350 -33.56 -28.18 39.70
CA PRO A 350 -33.65 -28.42 41.14
C PRO A 350 -34.81 -29.34 41.53
N THR A 351 -35.82 -29.50 40.67
CA THR A 351 -36.99 -30.35 40.91
C THR A 351 -36.70 -31.81 40.59
N CYS A 352 -36.11 -32.11 39.42
CA CYS A 352 -35.85 -33.49 38.98
C CYS A 352 -34.47 -34.04 39.40
N LYS A 353 -33.60 -33.18 39.97
CA LYS A 353 -32.22 -33.50 40.40
C LYS A 353 -31.29 -34.02 39.30
N LYS A 354 -31.54 -33.62 38.05
CA LYS A 354 -30.72 -34.00 36.88
C LYS A 354 -30.37 -32.78 36.04
N HIS A 355 -29.23 -32.87 35.34
CA HIS A 355 -28.90 -31.96 34.24
C HIS A 355 -29.86 -32.19 33.08
N GLN A 356 -30.44 -31.11 32.54
CA GLN A 356 -31.32 -31.13 31.38
C GLN A 356 -31.00 -29.94 30.47
N GLN A 357 -31.35 -30.04 29.20
CA GLN A 357 -31.34 -28.88 28.31
C GLN A 357 -32.44 -27.90 28.75
N ALA A 358 -32.13 -26.62 28.80
CA ALA A 358 -33.06 -25.56 29.20
C ALA A 358 -32.99 -24.38 28.22
N THR A 359 -34.02 -23.54 28.23
CA THR A 359 -33.98 -22.25 27.55
C THR A 359 -33.54 -21.15 28.51
N LYS A 360 -32.90 -20.13 27.94
CA LYS A 360 -32.40 -18.94 28.61
C LYS A 360 -32.89 -17.72 27.84
N LYS A 361 -33.26 -16.67 28.56
CA LYS A 361 -33.72 -15.41 27.98
C LYS A 361 -33.26 -14.26 28.86
N PHE A 362 -32.85 -13.15 28.25
CA PHE A 362 -32.69 -11.87 28.94
C PHE A 362 -33.86 -10.95 28.62
N ASP A 363 -34.29 -10.15 29.59
CA ASP A 363 -35.36 -9.16 29.44
C ASP A 363 -34.95 -7.84 30.09
N LEU A 364 -35.45 -6.73 29.54
CA LEU A 364 -35.22 -5.38 30.06
C LEU A 364 -36.49 -4.91 30.78
N TRP A 365 -36.52 -5.06 32.10
CA TRP A 365 -37.69 -4.71 32.93
C TRP A 365 -37.90 -3.20 33.05
N SER A 366 -36.82 -2.44 33.22
CA SER A 366 -36.81 -0.98 33.24
C SER A 366 -35.44 -0.47 32.78
N LEU A 367 -35.40 0.76 32.27
CA LEU A 367 -34.17 1.39 31.77
C LEU A 367 -33.75 2.58 32.65
N PRO A 368 -32.45 2.75 32.94
CA PRO A 368 -31.94 3.95 33.59
C PRO A 368 -32.02 5.17 32.66
N ARG A 369 -31.97 6.38 33.23
CA ARG A 369 -31.92 7.65 32.45
C ARG A 369 -30.72 7.73 31.48
N ILE A 370 -29.65 6.99 31.76
CA ILE A 370 -28.47 6.87 30.90
C ILE A 370 -28.18 5.38 30.76
N LEU A 371 -28.34 4.83 29.55
CA LEU A 371 -28.06 3.43 29.23
C LEU A 371 -26.76 3.33 28.43
N VAL A 372 -25.75 2.65 28.99
CA VAL A 372 -24.47 2.39 28.31
C VAL A 372 -24.55 1.02 27.63
N VAL A 373 -24.49 0.99 26.29
CA VAL A 373 -24.54 -0.26 25.51
C VAL A 373 -23.16 -0.62 24.97
N HIS A 374 -22.56 -1.68 25.52
CA HIS A 374 -21.27 -2.19 25.03
C HIS A 374 -21.48 -3.30 23.97
N LEU A 375 -21.25 -2.96 22.71
CA LEU A 375 -21.35 -3.91 21.59
C LEU A 375 -20.17 -4.90 21.59
N LYS A 376 -20.44 -6.21 21.67
CA LYS A 376 -19.43 -7.27 21.58
C LYS A 376 -18.90 -7.43 20.14
N ARG A 377 -18.09 -6.48 19.68
CA ARG A 377 -17.52 -6.43 18.32
C ARG A 377 -16.35 -7.39 18.07
N PHE A 378 -15.97 -8.20 19.05
CA PHE A 378 -14.96 -9.25 18.88
C PHE A 378 -15.57 -10.63 19.16
N SER A 379 -15.66 -11.44 18.12
CA SER A 379 -16.03 -12.85 18.21
C SER A 379 -14.78 -13.67 18.51
N TYR A 380 -14.91 -14.64 19.43
CA TYR A 380 -13.85 -15.55 19.80
C TYR A 380 -14.37 -16.97 19.59
N ASN A 381 -13.64 -17.75 18.80
CA ASN A 381 -13.78 -19.20 18.71
C ASN A 381 -12.40 -19.81 19.03
N ARG A 382 -12.35 -21.11 19.36
CA ARG A 382 -11.12 -21.76 19.91
C ARG A 382 -9.83 -21.60 19.06
N CYS A 383 -9.93 -21.21 17.79
CA CYS A 383 -8.79 -21.02 16.88
C CYS A 383 -8.70 -19.59 16.28
N TRP A 384 -9.64 -18.67 16.55
CA TRP A 384 -9.67 -17.35 15.87
C TRP A 384 -10.40 -16.25 16.63
N ARG A 385 -9.94 -15.01 16.42
CA ARG A 385 -10.49 -13.74 16.90
C ARG A 385 -10.93 -12.92 15.69
N ASP A 386 -12.22 -12.64 15.57
CA ASP A 386 -12.86 -12.04 14.37
C ASP A 386 -13.54 -10.72 14.75
N LYS A 387 -13.32 -9.65 13.96
CA LYS A 387 -13.88 -8.32 14.25
C LYS A 387 -15.19 -8.12 13.48
N LEU A 388 -16.21 -7.61 14.18
CA LEU A 388 -17.52 -7.31 13.60
C LEU A 388 -17.58 -5.84 13.20
N ASP A 389 -17.19 -5.58 11.95
CA ASP A 389 -17.20 -4.27 11.29
C ASP A 389 -18.56 -3.90 10.67
N THR A 390 -19.62 -4.63 11.01
CA THR A 390 -21.01 -4.27 10.70
C THR A 390 -21.36 -2.91 11.32
N VAL A 391 -21.79 -1.96 10.48
CA VAL A 391 -22.33 -0.68 10.94
C VAL A 391 -23.63 -0.95 11.71
N VAL A 392 -23.74 -0.36 12.91
CA VAL A 392 -24.92 -0.46 13.75
C VAL A 392 -25.58 0.91 13.78
N ASP A 393 -26.76 1.02 13.15
CA ASP A 393 -27.50 2.27 13.07
C ASP A 393 -28.23 2.49 14.40
N PHE A 394 -28.01 3.65 15.03
CA PHE A 394 -28.61 4.01 16.31
C PHE A 394 -29.29 5.39 16.22
N PRO A 395 -30.29 5.69 17.08
CA PRO A 395 -30.92 7.00 17.07
C PRO A 395 -29.94 8.08 17.53
N SER A 396 -29.51 8.95 16.61
CA SER A 396 -29.03 10.28 16.96
C SER A 396 -30.22 11.10 17.44
N GLY A 397 -30.15 11.66 18.65
CA GLY A 397 -31.22 12.48 19.21
C GLY A 397 -31.53 13.72 18.37
N ILE A 398 -32.79 14.13 18.40
CA ILE A 398 -33.30 15.44 17.93
C ILE A 398 -33.36 16.37 19.15
#